data_AF-A0A1W9HLA4-F1
#
_entry.id   AF-A0A1W9HLA4-F1
#
_cell.length_a   1.000
_cell.length_b   1.000
_cell.length_c   1.000
_cell.angle_alpha   90.00
_cell.angle_beta   90.00
_cell.angle_gamma   90.00
#
_symmetry.space_group_name_H-M   'P 1'
#
loop_
_entity.id
_entity.type
_entity.pdbx_description
1 polymer ?
#
loop_
_entity_poly.entity_id
_entity_poly.type
_entity_poly.pdbx_seq_one_letter_code
_entity_poly.pdbx_strand_id
1 'polypeptide(L)'
;MWRLSVVLPVRMKCVTIRFLLLWCCWWMSDAFVEAAPQSHQERKSAHQSWARLLAEAERLHLPMKFLLVLPPDFINFEFDELRTYAAEYHPGEHRMLLNRSLSLNAAGRVLKPLGGMTHKELEVLYHELFHAYMDYLMVRGVPLGEPERGSDVLLRAAKEYQVCRYGEVMIAPIVQRMDDVESRYLTETESWEALNETWAVFVGWVVWSQLELPRQTGESVFHGGQDAHQWILRFKRAFENGEFRGYYVPEEPGERRLAQKRYLAKSAQLSLEEAFVIMEQALGFSNDFVKMADVSFGPAWRSTCLTGKERVN
;
A
#
# COMPACT_ATOMS: atom_id res chain seq x y z
N MET A 1 67.27 -35.04 -5.77
CA MET A 1 67.53 -34.20 -4.58
C MET A 1 66.20 -33.96 -3.88
N TRP A 2 66.20 -34.10 -2.55
CA TRP A 2 65.11 -33.81 -1.59
C TRP A 2 64.57 -32.35 -1.80
N ARG A 3 63.35 -31.88 -1.46
CA ARG A 3 62.39 -32.16 -0.38
C ARG A 3 61.04 -31.46 -0.70
N LEU A 4 59.97 -32.03 -0.13
CA LEU A 4 58.59 -31.60 0.15
C LEU A 4 58.25 -30.09 0.23
N SER A 5 57.03 -29.75 -0.23
CA SER A 5 56.02 -29.06 0.60
C SER A 5 54.59 -29.39 0.16
N VAL A 6 53.78 -29.68 1.18
CA VAL A 6 52.39 -30.13 1.15
C VAL A 6 51.48 -28.91 1.35
N VAL A 7 50.42 -28.75 0.56
CA VAL A 7 49.12 -28.22 1.01
C VAL A 7 48.00 -28.95 0.27
N LEU A 8 47.05 -29.49 1.05
CA LEU A 8 45.87 -30.26 0.64
C LEU A 8 44.73 -29.37 0.09
N PRO A 9 43.70 -29.96 -0.56
CA PRO A 9 42.75 -29.27 -1.42
C PRO A 9 41.48 -28.83 -0.68
N VAL A 10 40.90 -27.69 -1.07
CA VAL A 10 39.52 -27.36 -0.71
C VAL A 10 38.62 -27.60 -1.91
N ARG A 11 37.92 -28.73 -1.85
CA ARG A 11 36.70 -29.03 -2.61
C ARG A 11 35.62 -28.01 -2.23
N MET A 12 35.26 -27.10 -3.13
CA MET A 12 33.92 -26.50 -3.08
C MET A 12 32.95 -27.45 -3.76
N LYS A 13 32.16 -28.13 -2.93
CA LYS A 13 31.04 -28.96 -3.35
C LYS A 13 29.90 -28.06 -3.82
N CYS A 14 29.33 -28.43 -4.96
CA CYS A 14 28.02 -28.00 -5.43
C CYS A 14 26.99 -28.03 -4.29
N VAL A 15 26.30 -26.92 -4.08
CA VAL A 15 25.00 -26.90 -3.40
C VAL A 15 24.02 -26.27 -4.38
N THR A 16 23.39 -27.14 -5.17
CA THR A 16 22.20 -26.84 -5.96
C THR A 16 21.05 -26.65 -4.97
N ILE A 17 20.68 -25.41 -4.66
CA ILE A 17 19.45 -25.12 -3.91
C ILE A 17 18.31 -25.06 -4.92
N ARG A 18 17.56 -26.17 -5.01
CA ARG A 18 16.25 -26.22 -5.67
C ARG A 18 15.28 -25.36 -4.84
N PHE A 19 14.91 -24.20 -5.36
CA PHE A 19 13.75 -23.45 -4.89
C PHE A 19 12.49 -24.20 -5.32
N LEU A 20 11.84 -24.84 -4.36
CA LEU A 20 10.45 -25.28 -4.46
C LEU A 20 9.65 -24.42 -3.48
N LEU A 21 8.98 -23.40 -4.00
CA LEU A 21 7.86 -22.76 -3.31
C LEU A 21 6.64 -22.98 -4.19
N LEU A 22 5.88 -24.02 -3.81
CA LEU A 22 4.48 -24.14 -4.20
C LEU A 22 3.72 -23.00 -3.51
N TRP A 23 3.13 -22.12 -4.30
CA TRP A 23 1.91 -21.42 -3.88
C TRP A 23 0.91 -21.56 -5.02
N CYS A 24 0.16 -22.66 -4.96
CA CYS A 24 -1.15 -22.75 -5.60
C CYS A 24 -2.12 -22.04 -4.67
N CYS A 25 -2.84 -21.08 -5.23
CA CYS A 25 -4.27 -20.87 -5.07
C CYS A 25 -4.55 -19.56 -5.77
N TRP A 26 -5.06 -19.65 -7.00
CA TRP A 26 -6.21 -18.89 -7.48
C TRP A 26 -6.77 -19.72 -8.63
N TRP A 27 -8.04 -20.12 -8.46
CA TRP A 27 -8.97 -20.74 -9.40
C TRP A 27 -8.96 -22.28 -9.50
N MET A 28 -9.86 -22.91 -8.74
CA MET A 28 -11.08 -23.57 -9.26
C MET A 28 -11.78 -24.33 -8.13
N SER A 29 -12.83 -23.73 -7.55
CA SER A 29 -14.12 -24.36 -7.24
C SER A 29 -14.99 -23.31 -6.57
N ASP A 30 -16.09 -22.94 -7.22
CA ASP A 30 -17.27 -22.37 -6.57
C ASP A 30 -17.79 -23.39 -5.54
N ALA A 31 -17.21 -23.36 -4.35
CA ALA A 31 -17.89 -23.76 -3.15
C ALA A 31 -18.21 -22.46 -2.42
N PHE A 32 -19.47 -22.04 -2.49
CA PHE A 32 -20.02 -21.12 -1.49
C PHE A 32 -19.82 -21.79 -0.13
N VAL A 33 -18.70 -21.52 0.53
CA VAL A 33 -18.61 -21.66 1.97
C VAL A 33 -19.43 -20.51 2.49
N GLU A 34 -20.68 -20.81 2.84
CA GLU A 34 -21.51 -19.93 3.64
C GLU A 34 -20.71 -19.60 4.89
N ALA A 35 -20.22 -18.35 4.97
CA ALA A 35 -19.43 -17.88 6.10
C ALA A 35 -20.25 -18.13 7.36
N ALA A 36 -19.77 -19.04 8.22
CA ALA A 36 -20.43 -19.35 9.47
C ALA A 36 -20.64 -18.03 10.23
N PRO A 37 -21.84 -17.78 10.79
CA PRO A 37 -22.09 -16.55 11.52
C PRO A 37 -21.09 -16.43 12.67
N GLN A 38 -20.23 -15.42 12.60
CA GLN A 38 -19.26 -15.12 13.66
C GLN A 38 -19.98 -15.08 15.00
N SER A 39 -19.38 -15.73 16.01
CA SER A 39 -19.96 -15.73 17.34
C SER A 39 -20.02 -14.29 17.88
N HIS A 40 -21.03 -14.01 18.70
CA HIS A 40 -21.18 -12.71 19.34
C HIS A 40 -19.94 -12.29 20.17
N GLN A 41 -19.13 -13.26 20.61
CA GLN A 41 -17.89 -13.01 21.35
C GLN A 41 -16.74 -12.59 20.43
N GLU A 42 -16.61 -13.17 19.23
CA GLU A 42 -15.63 -12.77 18.22
C GLU A 42 -15.93 -11.36 17.70
N ARG A 43 -17.20 -11.05 17.41
CA ARG A 43 -17.61 -9.72 16.95
C ARG A 43 -17.31 -8.61 17.98
N LYS A 44 -17.52 -8.89 19.26
CA LYS A 44 -17.13 -7.98 20.36
C LYS A 44 -15.62 -7.79 20.45
N SER A 45 -14.85 -8.86 20.26
CA SER A 45 -13.39 -8.80 20.26
C SER A 45 -12.86 -7.96 19.08
N ALA A 46 -13.40 -8.17 17.87
CA ALA A 46 -13.05 -7.38 16.68
C ALA A 46 -13.33 -5.88 16.90
N HIS A 47 -14.53 -5.54 17.37
CA HIS A 47 -14.89 -4.16 17.73
C HIS A 47 -13.91 -3.54 18.74
N GLN A 48 -13.52 -4.27 19.79
CA GLN A 48 -12.58 -3.79 20.80
C GLN A 48 -11.17 -3.62 20.25
N SER A 49 -10.73 -4.47 19.33
CA SER A 49 -9.42 -4.36 18.67
C SER A 49 -9.40 -3.16 17.73
N TRP A 50 -10.46 -2.96 16.94
CA TRP A 50 -10.59 -1.80 16.05
C TRP A 50 -10.63 -0.48 16.83
N ALA A 51 -11.44 -0.40 17.89
CA ALA A 51 -11.51 0.79 18.73
C ALA A 51 -10.15 1.14 19.36
N ARG A 52 -9.37 0.13 19.75
CA ARG A 52 -8.00 0.32 20.27
C ARG A 52 -7.05 0.83 19.19
N LEU A 53 -7.13 0.31 17.97
CA LEU A 53 -6.33 0.78 16.84
C LEU A 53 -6.60 2.26 16.57
N LEU A 54 -7.88 2.66 16.51
CA LEU A 54 -8.27 4.06 16.31
C LEU A 54 -7.78 4.98 17.43
N ALA A 55 -7.95 4.59 18.70
CA ALA A 55 -7.48 5.38 19.84
C ALA A 55 -5.95 5.56 19.84
N GLU A 56 -5.20 4.51 19.48
CA GLU A 56 -3.74 4.60 19.37
C GLU A 56 -3.30 5.44 18.17
N ALA A 57 -3.99 5.35 17.03
CA ALA A 57 -3.73 6.18 15.87
C ALA A 57 -3.97 7.67 16.18
N GLU A 58 -5.05 7.98 16.90
CA GLU A 58 -5.38 9.33 17.35
C GLU A 58 -4.30 9.89 18.28
N ARG A 59 -3.89 9.10 19.28
CA ARG A 59 -2.80 9.44 20.21
C ARG A 59 -1.48 9.68 19.50
N LEU A 60 -1.25 8.98 18.40
CA LEU A 60 -0.06 9.16 17.56
C LEU A 60 -0.23 10.25 16.49
N HIS A 61 -1.42 10.86 16.38
CA HIS A 61 -1.77 11.84 15.35
C HIS A 61 -1.57 11.31 13.93
N LEU A 62 -1.81 10.01 13.74
CA LEU A 62 -1.76 9.38 12.42
C LEU A 62 -3.02 9.72 11.61
N PRO A 63 -2.97 9.60 10.27
CA PRO A 63 -4.13 9.86 9.41
C PRO A 63 -5.20 8.81 9.64
N MET A 64 -6.39 9.20 10.13
CA MET A 64 -7.46 8.25 10.48
C MET A 64 -8.70 8.33 9.60
N LYS A 65 -8.79 9.31 8.68
CA LYS A 65 -10.05 9.60 7.97
C LYS A 65 -10.61 8.36 7.26
N PHE A 66 -9.78 7.59 6.56
CA PHE A 66 -10.23 6.36 5.91
C PHE A 66 -10.54 5.21 6.89
N LEU A 67 -9.79 5.12 8.00
CA LEU A 67 -10.04 4.12 9.04
C LEU A 67 -11.43 4.33 9.69
N LEU A 68 -11.85 5.58 9.86
CA LEU A 68 -13.17 5.89 10.43
C LEU A 68 -14.35 5.47 9.53
N VAL A 69 -14.09 5.22 8.24
CA VAL A 69 -15.12 4.80 7.27
C VAL A 69 -15.36 3.29 7.28
N LEU A 70 -14.35 2.51 7.68
CA LEU A 70 -14.40 1.05 7.71
C LEU A 70 -15.28 0.55 8.88
N PRO A 71 -16.24 -0.35 8.62
CA PRO A 71 -16.95 -1.06 9.68
C PRO A 71 -15.97 -1.86 10.55
N PRO A 72 -16.12 -1.88 11.89
CA PRO A 72 -15.19 -2.57 12.79
C PRO A 72 -15.10 -4.10 12.58
N ASP A 73 -16.08 -4.68 11.89
CA ASP A 73 -16.19 -6.09 11.55
C ASP A 73 -15.91 -6.39 10.07
N PHE A 74 -15.53 -5.37 9.27
CA PHE A 74 -15.14 -5.58 7.88
C PHE A 74 -13.83 -6.38 7.78
N ILE A 75 -12.88 -6.14 8.68
CA ILE A 75 -11.56 -6.77 8.64
C ILE A 75 -11.45 -7.87 9.70
N ASN A 76 -11.07 -9.08 9.27
CA ASN A 76 -10.74 -10.19 10.13
C ASN A 76 -9.22 -10.21 10.41
N PHE A 77 -8.82 -9.76 11.59
CA PHE A 77 -7.41 -9.78 12.00
C PHE A 77 -6.96 -11.16 12.44
N GLU A 78 -5.90 -11.66 11.81
CA GLU A 78 -5.23 -12.91 12.14
C GLU A 78 -3.74 -12.67 12.36
N PHE A 79 -3.09 -13.57 13.10
CA PHE A 79 -1.66 -13.50 13.36
C PHE A 79 -0.99 -14.81 12.96
N ASP A 80 0.05 -14.72 12.14
CA ASP A 80 0.85 -15.87 11.70
C ASP A 80 2.33 -15.49 11.50
N GLU A 81 3.19 -16.49 11.32
CA GLU A 81 4.61 -16.34 11.04
C GLU A 81 4.85 -15.98 9.57
N LEU A 82 4.67 -14.70 9.25
CA LEU A 82 5.05 -14.16 7.95
C LEU A 82 6.57 -14.07 7.83
N ARG A 83 7.16 -14.72 6.82
CA ARG A 83 8.63 -14.71 6.66
C ARG A 83 9.19 -13.40 6.13
N THR A 84 8.43 -12.68 5.31
CA THR A 84 8.94 -11.55 4.52
C THR A 84 8.18 -10.24 4.74
N TYR A 85 6.97 -10.29 5.30
CA TYR A 85 6.09 -9.13 5.41
C TYR A 85 5.61 -8.95 6.84
N ALA A 86 5.29 -7.69 7.19
CA ALA A 86 4.72 -7.35 8.49
C ALA A 86 3.20 -7.55 8.51
N ALA A 87 2.53 -7.32 7.39
CA ALA A 87 1.10 -7.52 7.21
C ALA A 87 0.81 -7.91 5.74
N GLU A 88 -0.33 -8.54 5.49
CA GLU A 88 -0.88 -8.86 4.17
C GLU A 88 -2.41 -8.85 4.25
N TYR A 89 -3.07 -8.13 3.34
CA TYR A 89 -4.51 -8.14 3.21
C TYR A 89 -4.99 -9.07 2.08
N HIS A 90 -6.00 -9.89 2.38
CA HIS A 90 -6.66 -10.77 1.42
C HIS A 90 -8.12 -10.31 1.18
N PRO A 91 -8.41 -9.63 0.05
CA PRO A 91 -9.73 -9.06 -0.22
C PRO A 91 -10.87 -10.09 -0.22
N GLY A 92 -10.65 -11.28 -0.79
CA GLY A 92 -11.70 -12.31 -0.92
C GLY A 92 -12.26 -12.84 0.41
N GLU A 93 -11.50 -12.70 1.51
CA GLU A 93 -11.88 -13.16 2.85
C GLU A 93 -11.99 -11.98 3.85
N HIS A 94 -11.79 -10.76 3.35
CA HIS A 94 -11.53 -9.54 4.13
C HIS A 94 -10.57 -9.77 5.31
N ARG A 95 -9.53 -10.56 5.06
CA ARG A 95 -8.63 -11.09 6.08
C ARG A 95 -7.33 -10.30 6.11
N MET A 96 -6.98 -9.78 7.29
CA MET A 96 -5.72 -9.09 7.54
C MET A 96 -4.78 -10.02 8.30
N LEU A 97 -3.82 -10.59 7.59
CA LEU A 97 -2.82 -11.46 8.17
C LEU A 97 -1.64 -10.61 8.65
N LEU A 98 -1.42 -10.60 9.96
CA LEU A 98 -0.35 -9.84 10.60
C LEU A 98 0.77 -10.78 11.01
N ASN A 99 2.01 -10.34 10.85
CA ASN A 99 3.14 -11.06 11.41
C ASN A 99 2.97 -11.18 12.92
N ARG A 100 3.29 -12.34 13.49
CA ARG A 100 3.21 -12.59 14.93
C ARG A 100 4.00 -11.55 15.74
N SER A 101 5.08 -10.98 15.19
CA SER A 101 5.85 -9.87 15.79
C SER A 101 5.05 -8.58 16.01
N LEU A 102 3.92 -8.41 15.30
CA LEU A 102 2.99 -7.29 15.48
C LEU A 102 1.97 -7.54 16.58
N SER A 103 1.93 -8.74 17.17
CA SER A 103 1.06 -9.01 18.30
C SER A 103 1.71 -8.64 19.64
N LEU A 104 0.90 -8.27 20.62
CA LEU A 104 1.34 -7.99 21.98
C LEU A 104 2.09 -9.21 22.54
N ASN A 105 3.35 -9.01 22.91
CA ASN A 105 4.26 -10.05 23.40
C ASN A 105 4.39 -11.27 22.46
N ALA A 106 4.20 -11.08 21.14
CA ALA A 106 4.19 -12.16 20.16
C ALA A 106 3.16 -13.27 20.46
N ALA A 107 2.06 -12.95 21.17
CA ALA A 107 1.06 -13.92 21.60
C ALA A 107 0.09 -14.37 20.48
N GLY A 108 0.02 -13.63 19.37
CA GLY A 108 -0.81 -13.95 18.20
C GLY A 108 -2.30 -13.73 18.40
N ARG A 109 -2.71 -12.78 19.25
CA ARG A 109 -4.14 -12.54 19.57
C ARG A 109 -4.57 -11.09 19.48
N VAL A 110 -3.70 -10.17 19.86
CA VAL A 110 -4.01 -8.75 19.99
C VAL A 110 -2.87 -7.98 19.38
N LEU A 111 -3.18 -6.97 18.56
CA LEU A 111 -2.19 -6.06 18.01
C LEU A 111 -1.41 -5.38 19.14
N LYS A 112 -0.08 -5.28 19.03
CA LYS A 112 0.71 -4.48 19.97
C LYS A 112 0.36 -2.99 19.81
N PRO A 113 0.54 -2.16 20.85
CA PRO A 113 0.30 -0.72 20.74
C PRO A 113 1.06 -0.13 19.56
N LEU A 114 0.43 0.76 18.78
CA LEU A 114 1.06 1.36 17.60
C LEU A 114 2.34 2.12 17.97
N GLY A 115 2.38 2.72 19.17
CA GLY A 115 3.58 3.43 19.65
C GLY A 115 4.77 2.51 19.98
N GLY A 116 4.55 1.19 20.05
CA GLY A 116 5.59 0.18 20.21
C GLY A 116 5.97 -0.53 18.90
N MET A 117 5.40 -0.11 17.77
CA MET A 117 5.78 -0.59 16.44
C MET A 117 6.98 0.19 15.91
N THR A 118 7.80 -0.48 15.12
CA THR A 118 8.75 0.22 14.29
C THR A 118 8.00 1.02 13.23
N HIS A 119 8.66 2.06 12.79
CA HIS A 119 8.21 2.87 11.69
C HIS A 119 7.89 2.07 10.40
N LYS A 120 8.71 1.07 10.05
CA LYS A 120 8.45 0.20 8.89
C LYS A 120 7.23 -0.72 9.11
N GLU A 121 7.01 -1.17 10.34
CA GLU A 121 5.80 -1.94 10.68
C GLU A 121 4.54 -1.09 10.53
N LEU A 122 4.57 0.19 10.93
CA LEU A 122 3.44 1.11 10.76
C LEU A 122 3.20 1.47 9.28
N GLU A 123 4.26 1.68 8.52
CA GLU A 123 4.21 1.91 7.07
C GLU A 123 3.46 0.75 6.37
N VAL A 124 3.88 -0.50 6.63
CA VAL A 124 3.26 -1.69 6.04
C VAL A 124 1.84 -1.91 6.57
N LEU A 125 1.59 -1.71 7.87
CA LEU A 125 0.23 -1.85 8.41
C LEU A 125 -0.75 -0.89 7.73
N TYR A 126 -0.37 0.38 7.54
CA TYR A 126 -1.24 1.37 6.89
C TYR A 126 -1.37 1.14 5.39
N HIS A 127 -0.34 0.62 4.72
CA HIS A 127 -0.42 0.13 3.34
C HIS A 127 -1.54 -0.92 3.20
N GLU A 128 -1.52 -1.97 4.04
CA GLU A 128 -2.53 -3.03 3.97
C GLU A 128 -3.92 -2.56 4.42
N LEU A 129 -4.02 -1.70 5.45
CA LEU A 129 -5.30 -1.12 5.86
C LEU A 129 -5.92 -0.27 4.74
N PHE A 130 -5.09 0.38 3.91
CA PHE A 130 -5.57 1.12 2.76
C PHE A 130 -6.14 0.19 1.68
N HIS A 131 -5.52 -0.96 1.43
CA HIS A 131 -6.11 -1.98 0.56
C HIS A 131 -7.48 -2.45 1.04
N ALA A 132 -7.62 -2.70 2.35
CA ALA A 132 -8.91 -3.06 2.94
C ALA A 132 -9.96 -1.94 2.78
N TYR A 133 -9.55 -0.68 2.90
CA TYR A 133 -10.43 0.45 2.64
C TYR A 133 -10.89 0.52 1.17
N MET A 134 -9.98 0.37 0.22
CA MET A 134 -10.33 0.37 -1.21
C MET A 134 -11.25 -0.82 -1.56
N ASP A 135 -11.03 -1.99 -0.96
CA ASP A 135 -11.92 -3.15 -1.08
C ASP A 135 -13.33 -2.85 -0.53
N TYR A 136 -13.42 -2.27 0.67
CA TYR A 136 -14.70 -1.85 1.23
C TYR A 136 -15.46 -0.87 0.32
N LEU A 137 -14.76 0.10 -0.28
CA LEU A 137 -15.38 1.04 -1.22
C LEU A 137 -15.92 0.33 -2.47
N MET A 138 -15.17 -0.65 -2.99
CA MET A 138 -15.61 -1.47 -4.13
C MET A 138 -16.84 -2.30 -3.80
N VAL A 139 -16.88 -2.94 -2.62
CA VAL A 139 -18.03 -3.74 -2.16
C VAL A 139 -19.27 -2.88 -1.93
N ARG A 140 -19.10 -1.70 -1.31
CA ARG A 140 -20.20 -0.77 -1.06
C ARG A 140 -20.78 -0.17 -2.34
N GLY A 141 -19.91 0.06 -3.34
CA GLY A 141 -20.24 0.80 -4.54
C GLY A 141 -20.54 2.28 -4.28
N VAL A 142 -20.89 3.00 -5.35
CA VAL A 142 -21.35 4.40 -5.29
C VAL A 142 -22.88 4.40 -5.21
N PRO A 143 -23.51 4.80 -4.09
CA PRO A 143 -24.97 4.82 -3.98
C PRO A 143 -25.59 5.81 -4.96
N LEU A 144 -26.57 5.37 -5.77
CA LEU A 144 -27.32 6.25 -6.66
C LEU A 144 -28.30 7.11 -5.86
N GLY A 145 -28.09 8.43 -5.83
CA GLY A 145 -29.05 9.41 -5.30
C GLY A 145 -28.79 9.92 -3.88
N GLU A 146 -27.70 9.51 -3.22
CA GLU A 146 -27.24 10.14 -1.98
C GLU A 146 -26.23 11.27 -2.25
N PRO A 147 -26.11 12.28 -1.36
CA PRO A 147 -25.05 13.27 -1.45
C PRO A 147 -23.69 12.57 -1.40
N GLU A 148 -22.83 12.94 -2.36
CA GLU A 148 -21.53 12.35 -2.57
C GLU A 148 -20.67 12.46 -1.30
N ARG A 149 -20.29 11.31 -0.71
CA ARG A 149 -19.36 11.30 0.42
C ARG A 149 -17.94 11.38 -0.12
N GLY A 150 -16.98 11.87 0.68
CA GLY A 150 -15.57 11.92 0.26
C GLY A 150 -14.99 10.58 -0.21
N SER A 151 -15.53 9.47 0.30
CA SER A 151 -15.21 8.11 -0.17
C SER A 151 -15.65 7.83 -1.61
N ASP A 152 -16.78 8.40 -2.05
CA ASP A 152 -17.30 8.21 -3.42
C ASP A 152 -16.46 9.00 -4.43
N VAL A 153 -16.00 10.20 -4.04
CA VAL A 153 -15.05 11.01 -4.82
C VAL A 153 -13.75 10.24 -5.04
N LEU A 154 -13.21 9.64 -3.98
CA LEU A 154 -11.97 8.86 -4.06
C LEU A 154 -12.11 7.66 -5.00
N LEU A 155 -13.20 6.89 -4.88
CA LEU A 155 -13.42 5.72 -5.72
C LEU A 155 -13.61 6.11 -7.20
N ARG A 156 -14.34 7.20 -7.48
CA ARG A 156 -14.48 7.72 -8.85
C ARG A 156 -13.13 8.12 -9.43
N ALA A 157 -12.35 8.90 -8.68
CA ALA A 157 -11.01 9.30 -9.09
C ALA A 157 -10.12 8.07 -9.35
N ALA A 158 -10.15 7.05 -8.48
CA ALA A 158 -9.42 5.81 -8.69
C ALA A 158 -9.82 5.13 -10.01
N LYS A 159 -11.11 5.04 -10.33
CA LYS A 159 -11.56 4.47 -11.61
C LYS A 159 -11.15 5.29 -12.84
N GLU A 160 -11.16 6.62 -12.73
CA GLU A 160 -10.67 7.50 -13.79
C GLU A 160 -9.17 7.30 -14.03
N TYR A 161 -8.37 7.29 -12.96
CA TYR A 161 -6.93 7.06 -13.03
C TYR A 161 -6.57 5.66 -13.50
N GLN A 162 -7.31 4.63 -13.09
CA GLN A 162 -7.12 3.25 -13.54
C GLN A 162 -7.10 3.18 -15.06
N VAL A 163 -8.11 3.75 -15.73
CA VAL A 163 -8.24 3.74 -17.19
C VAL A 163 -7.18 4.61 -17.86
N CYS A 164 -6.93 5.78 -17.29
CA CYS A 164 -6.15 6.82 -17.95
C CYS A 164 -4.63 6.66 -17.80
N ARG A 165 -4.17 6.17 -16.65
CA ARG A 165 -2.73 6.08 -16.30
C ARG A 165 -2.24 4.66 -16.08
N TYR A 166 -3.10 3.75 -15.63
CA TYR A 166 -2.70 2.38 -15.28
C TYR A 166 -3.14 1.33 -16.31
N GLY A 167 -3.88 1.71 -17.36
CA GLY A 167 -4.19 0.82 -18.48
C GLY A 167 -3.00 0.54 -19.40
N GLU A 168 -2.08 1.50 -19.52
CA GLU A 168 -0.78 1.34 -20.18
C GLU A 168 0.28 1.96 -19.27
N VAL A 169 1.24 1.15 -18.81
CA VAL A 169 2.28 1.58 -17.88
C VAL A 169 3.67 1.30 -18.42
N MET A 170 4.63 2.12 -18.01
CA MET A 170 6.04 1.78 -18.17
C MET A 170 6.47 0.92 -16.99
N ILE A 171 7.12 -0.21 -17.26
CA ILE A 171 7.72 -1.09 -16.25
C ILE A 171 9.25 -1.07 -16.34
N ALA A 172 9.93 -1.36 -15.24
CA ALA A 172 11.35 -1.71 -15.27
C ALA A 172 11.45 -3.25 -15.39
N PRO A 173 11.78 -3.81 -16.56
CA PRO A 173 11.69 -5.24 -16.82
C PRO A 173 12.71 -6.04 -15.99
N ILE A 174 13.81 -5.40 -15.61
CA ILE A 174 14.88 -5.96 -14.79
C ILE A 174 15.15 -5.01 -13.63
N VAL A 175 14.98 -5.49 -12.39
CA VAL A 175 15.17 -4.66 -11.17
C VAL A 175 16.57 -4.03 -11.12
N GLN A 176 17.59 -4.72 -11.63
CA GLN A 176 18.96 -4.23 -11.68
C GLN A 176 19.23 -3.20 -12.80
N ARG A 177 18.28 -3.00 -13.73
CA ARG A 177 18.38 -2.03 -14.84
C ARG A 177 17.16 -1.12 -14.84
N MET A 178 17.09 -0.25 -13.83
CA MET A 178 15.94 0.64 -13.63
C MET A 178 15.76 1.70 -14.73
N ASP A 179 16.79 1.95 -15.53
CA ASP A 179 16.75 2.89 -16.66
C ASP A 179 16.18 2.25 -17.93
N ASP A 180 16.21 0.91 -18.02
CA ASP A 180 15.53 0.19 -19.09
C ASP A 180 14.04 0.20 -18.76
N VAL A 181 13.23 0.77 -19.65
CA VAL A 181 11.77 0.83 -19.49
C VAL A 181 11.06 0.19 -20.68
N GLU A 182 9.98 -0.54 -20.39
CA GLU A 182 9.15 -1.21 -21.39
C GLU A 182 7.69 -0.79 -21.19
N SER A 183 6.97 -0.46 -22.26
CA SER A 183 5.53 -0.20 -22.18
C SER A 183 4.75 -1.51 -22.09
N ARG A 184 3.73 -1.55 -21.22
CA ARG A 184 2.84 -2.67 -21.01
C ARG A 184 1.39 -2.23 -20.93
N TYR A 185 0.56 -2.88 -21.73
CA TYR A 185 -0.89 -2.81 -21.61
C TYR A 185 -1.34 -3.80 -20.53
N LEU A 186 -2.08 -3.29 -19.55
CA LEU A 186 -2.57 -4.06 -18.42
C LEU A 186 -4.04 -4.44 -18.64
N THR A 187 -4.42 -5.60 -18.12
CA THR A 187 -5.83 -5.96 -17.98
C THR A 187 -6.54 -5.06 -16.96
N GLU A 188 -7.87 -5.16 -16.87
CA GLU A 188 -8.63 -4.40 -15.86
C GLU A 188 -8.17 -4.77 -14.43
N THR A 189 -7.91 -6.05 -14.17
CA THR A 189 -7.41 -6.51 -12.87
C THR A 189 -6.00 -5.98 -12.58
N GLU A 190 -5.07 -6.14 -13.52
CA GLU A 190 -3.68 -5.70 -13.35
C GLU A 190 -3.57 -4.19 -13.21
N SER A 191 -4.37 -3.42 -13.97
CA SER A 191 -4.41 -1.96 -13.86
C SER A 191 -4.96 -1.50 -12.52
N TRP A 192 -5.98 -2.19 -11.98
CA TRP A 192 -6.49 -1.92 -10.64
C TRP A 192 -5.46 -2.22 -9.57
N GLU A 193 -4.77 -3.36 -9.66
CA GLU A 193 -3.70 -3.74 -8.75
C GLU A 193 -2.56 -2.72 -8.79
N ALA A 194 -2.08 -2.36 -9.98
CA ALA A 194 -1.04 -1.36 -10.16
C ALA A 194 -1.38 -0.01 -9.51
N LEU A 195 -2.62 0.46 -9.68
CA LEU A 195 -3.12 1.68 -9.05
C LEU A 195 -3.18 1.53 -7.53
N ASN A 196 -3.83 0.48 -7.05
CA ASN A 196 -4.10 0.28 -5.63
C ASN A 196 -2.79 0.10 -4.84
N GLU A 197 -1.81 -0.63 -5.39
CA GLU A 197 -0.47 -0.77 -4.83
C GLU A 197 0.29 0.56 -4.82
N THR A 198 0.21 1.33 -5.91
CA THR A 198 0.86 2.65 -5.98
C THR A 198 0.30 3.62 -4.93
N TRP A 199 -1.01 3.62 -4.74
CA TRP A 199 -1.67 4.46 -3.75
C TRP A 199 -1.37 3.99 -2.32
N ALA A 200 -1.37 2.68 -2.06
CA ALA A 200 -1.04 2.12 -0.76
C ALA A 200 0.42 2.42 -0.34
N VAL A 201 1.38 2.34 -1.28
CA VAL A 201 2.78 2.74 -1.03
C VAL A 201 2.86 4.18 -0.55
N PHE A 202 2.10 5.09 -1.18
CA PHE A 202 2.04 6.48 -0.76
C PHE A 202 1.43 6.65 0.64
N VAL A 203 0.34 5.95 0.95
CA VAL A 203 -0.30 6.00 2.27
C VAL A 203 0.65 5.53 3.37
N GLY A 204 1.35 4.42 3.16
CA GLY A 204 2.38 3.94 4.08
C GLY A 204 3.49 4.98 4.28
N TRP A 205 3.98 5.58 3.18
CA TRP A 205 5.00 6.62 3.23
C TRP A 205 4.55 7.86 4.01
N VAL A 206 3.31 8.32 3.86
CA VAL A 206 2.79 9.48 4.61
C VAL A 206 2.83 9.22 6.11
N VAL A 207 2.41 8.04 6.54
CA VAL A 207 2.39 7.63 7.96
C VAL A 207 3.79 7.61 8.56
N TRP A 208 4.74 6.96 7.87
CA TRP A 208 6.15 6.99 8.26
C TRP A 208 6.70 8.43 8.31
N SER A 209 6.41 9.22 7.29
CA SER A 209 6.94 10.57 7.14
C SER A 209 6.47 11.49 8.28
N GLN A 210 5.21 11.38 8.70
CA GLN A 210 4.65 12.14 9.82
C GLN A 210 5.30 11.80 11.16
N LEU A 211 5.66 10.54 11.38
CA LEU A 211 6.29 10.11 12.64
C LEU A 211 7.72 10.63 12.81
N GLU A 212 8.42 10.97 11.72
CA GLU A 212 9.78 11.51 11.77
C GLU A 212 9.86 13.03 12.01
N LEU A 213 8.74 13.76 11.94
CA LEU A 213 8.79 15.21 12.16
C LEU A 213 8.79 15.55 13.66
N PRO A 214 9.68 16.46 14.13
CA PRO A 214 9.74 16.85 15.52
C PRO A 214 8.40 17.41 16.01
N ARG A 215 7.82 16.80 17.03
CA ARG A 215 6.54 17.21 17.61
C ARG A 215 6.70 18.50 18.42
N GLN A 216 6.17 19.62 17.93
CA GLN A 216 5.80 20.75 18.80
C GLN A 216 4.30 20.65 19.12
N THR A 217 4.01 20.09 20.30
CA THR A 217 2.75 20.18 21.08
C THR A 217 1.42 20.22 20.33
N GLY A 218 0.68 19.10 20.43
CA GLY A 218 -0.77 19.04 20.67
C GLY A 218 -1.70 19.78 19.72
N GLU A 219 -2.34 18.99 18.84
CA GLU A 219 -3.45 19.29 17.93
C GLU A 219 -3.04 19.52 16.45
N SER A 220 -3.84 18.97 15.52
CA SER A 220 -3.67 18.92 14.05
C SER A 220 -2.35 18.38 13.45
N VAL A 221 -2.48 17.78 12.27
CA VAL A 221 -1.44 17.01 11.54
C VAL A 221 -0.16 17.83 11.24
N PHE A 222 -0.20 19.16 11.25
CA PHE A 222 0.97 20.05 11.17
C PHE A 222 0.69 21.38 11.89
N HIS A 223 1.31 21.63 13.05
CA HIS A 223 1.05 22.85 13.85
C HIS A 223 2.08 23.98 13.69
N GLY A 224 2.93 23.93 12.65
CA GLY A 224 3.85 25.01 12.35
C GLY A 224 4.16 25.10 10.87
N GLY A 225 4.37 26.33 10.38
CA GLY A 225 4.84 26.55 9.01
C GLY A 225 6.11 25.75 8.74
N GLN A 226 7.07 25.70 9.67
CA GLN A 226 8.33 24.99 9.48
C GLN A 226 8.17 23.47 9.30
N ASP A 227 7.30 22.81 10.08
CA ASP A 227 7.06 21.37 9.95
C ASP A 227 6.38 21.03 8.63
N ALA A 228 5.43 21.86 8.19
CA ALA A 228 4.80 21.74 6.88
C ALA A 228 5.82 21.88 5.74
N HIS A 229 6.72 22.87 5.81
CA HIS A 229 7.76 23.07 4.79
C HIS A 229 8.76 21.89 4.74
N GLN A 230 9.17 21.35 5.89
CA GLN A 230 10.05 20.18 5.94
C GLN A 230 9.36 18.93 5.37
N TRP A 231 8.08 18.72 5.69
CA TRP A 231 7.30 17.63 5.12
C TRP A 231 7.20 17.75 3.59
N ILE A 232 6.85 18.95 3.08
CA ILE A 232 6.74 19.21 1.65
C ILE A 232 8.09 19.00 0.95
N LEU A 233 9.21 19.38 1.57
CA LEU A 233 10.54 19.13 1.01
C LEU A 233 10.85 17.63 0.91
N ARG A 234 10.51 16.85 1.94
CA ARG A 234 10.64 15.38 1.90
C ARG A 234 9.74 14.77 0.84
N PHE A 235 8.52 15.28 0.71
CA PHE A 235 7.55 14.83 -0.29
C PHE A 235 8.06 15.07 -1.72
N LYS A 236 8.65 16.25 -1.99
CA LYS A 236 9.32 16.54 -3.26
C LYS A 236 10.45 15.57 -3.56
N ARG A 237 11.33 15.34 -2.57
CA ARG A 237 12.46 14.42 -2.73
C ARG A 237 11.99 12.99 -3.02
N ALA A 238 10.90 12.54 -2.40
CA ALA A 238 10.33 11.22 -2.65
C ALA A 238 9.82 11.07 -4.10
N PHE A 239 9.17 12.09 -4.68
CA PHE A 239 8.84 12.11 -6.12
C PHE A 239 10.08 12.13 -7.01
N GLU A 240 11.07 12.95 -6.66
CA GLU A 240 12.35 13.03 -7.37
C GLU A 240 13.09 11.69 -7.38
N ASN A 241 12.94 10.90 -6.33
CA ASN A 241 13.54 9.57 -6.19
C ASN A 241 12.69 8.45 -6.84
N GLY A 242 11.42 8.71 -7.16
CA GLY A 242 10.52 7.66 -7.63
C GLY A 242 10.08 6.72 -6.53
N GLU A 243 9.86 7.21 -5.30
CA GLU A 243 9.48 6.34 -4.17
C GLU A 243 8.05 5.81 -4.28
N PHE A 244 7.17 6.49 -5.02
CA PHE A 244 5.75 6.16 -5.13
C PHE A 244 5.44 5.25 -6.32
N ARG A 245 6.11 4.10 -6.39
CA ARG A 245 5.92 3.09 -7.45
C ARG A 245 5.25 1.85 -6.87
N GLY A 246 4.09 1.50 -7.41
CA GLY A 246 3.48 0.20 -7.17
C GLY A 246 4.07 -0.89 -8.06
N TYR A 247 3.35 -2.01 -8.08
CA TYR A 247 3.58 -3.14 -8.97
C TYR A 247 2.22 -3.76 -9.32
N TYR A 248 2.22 -4.70 -10.26
CA TYR A 248 1.12 -5.64 -10.47
C TYR A 248 1.64 -7.07 -10.53
N VAL A 249 0.76 -8.03 -10.30
CA VAL A 249 1.02 -9.46 -10.47
C VAL A 249 0.47 -9.89 -11.84
N PRO A 250 1.32 -10.38 -12.76
CA PRO A 250 0.86 -10.79 -14.08
C PRO A 250 -0.23 -11.87 -14.03
N GLU A 251 -1.34 -11.66 -14.74
CA GLU A 251 -2.41 -12.65 -14.87
C GLU A 251 -1.95 -13.86 -15.70
N GLU A 252 -1.13 -13.62 -16.73
CA GLU A 252 -0.60 -14.67 -17.61
C GLU A 252 0.39 -15.58 -16.85
N PRO A 253 0.13 -16.90 -16.74
CA PRO A 253 0.97 -17.80 -15.95
C PRO A 253 2.42 -17.89 -16.46
N GLY A 254 2.65 -17.77 -17.76
CA GLY A 254 3.97 -17.74 -18.37
C GLY A 254 4.80 -16.55 -17.91
N GLU A 255 4.21 -15.36 -17.87
CA GLU A 255 4.84 -14.16 -17.36
C GLU A 255 5.09 -14.27 -15.86
N ARG A 256 4.12 -14.80 -15.10
CA ARG A 256 4.26 -15.00 -13.65
C ARG A 256 5.41 -15.96 -13.28
N ARG A 257 5.72 -16.92 -14.17
CA ARG A 257 6.92 -17.78 -14.02
C ARG A 257 8.24 -17.02 -14.17
N LEU A 258 8.25 -15.93 -14.93
CA LEU A 258 9.43 -15.10 -15.16
C LEU A 258 9.57 -14.01 -14.10
N ALA A 259 8.46 -13.38 -13.73
CA ALA A 259 8.41 -12.35 -12.72
C ALA A 259 7.11 -12.47 -11.92
N GLN A 260 7.22 -12.77 -10.62
CA GLN A 260 6.05 -12.84 -9.73
C GLN A 260 5.36 -11.49 -9.54
N LYS A 261 6.13 -10.40 -9.67
CA LYS A 261 5.66 -9.00 -9.64
C LYS A 261 6.36 -8.21 -10.72
N ARG A 262 5.64 -7.28 -11.35
CA ARG A 262 6.18 -6.30 -12.31
C ARG A 262 6.11 -4.92 -11.68
N TYR A 263 7.27 -4.36 -11.35
CA TYR A 263 7.36 -3.03 -10.75
C TYR A 263 7.22 -1.95 -11.81
N LEU A 264 6.42 -0.94 -11.49
CA LEU A 264 6.27 0.23 -12.33
C LEU A 264 7.60 0.99 -12.42
N ALA A 265 7.88 1.55 -13.59
CA ALA A 265 9.00 2.45 -13.79
C ALA A 265 8.75 3.78 -13.07
N LYS A 266 9.81 4.57 -12.88
CA LYS A 266 9.71 5.91 -12.26
C LYS A 266 8.78 6.85 -13.01
N SER A 267 8.69 6.74 -14.33
CA SER A 267 7.75 7.53 -15.14
C SER A 267 6.28 7.18 -14.91
N ALA A 268 6.00 5.98 -14.40
CA ALA A 268 4.66 5.49 -14.06
C ALA A 268 4.37 5.54 -12.55
N GLN A 269 5.19 6.26 -11.76
CA GLN A 269 4.90 6.50 -10.34
C GLN A 269 3.60 7.31 -10.16
N LEU A 270 3.09 7.37 -8.94
CA LEU A 270 1.96 8.23 -8.54
C LEU A 270 2.06 9.65 -9.12
N SER A 271 0.96 10.26 -9.57
CA SER A 271 0.92 11.68 -9.92
C SER A 271 0.67 12.58 -8.70
N LEU A 272 0.96 13.88 -8.82
CA LEU A 272 0.61 14.83 -7.76
C LEU A 272 -0.90 14.94 -7.54
N GLU A 273 -1.67 14.92 -8.61
CA GLU A 273 -3.12 14.99 -8.55
C GLU A 273 -3.70 13.76 -7.82
N GLU A 274 -3.18 12.57 -8.10
CA GLU A 274 -3.51 11.35 -7.35
C GLU A 274 -3.16 11.51 -5.87
N ALA A 275 -1.96 12.00 -5.56
CA ALA A 275 -1.52 12.19 -4.19
C ALA A 275 -2.41 13.18 -3.42
N PHE A 276 -2.79 14.30 -4.03
CA PHE A 276 -3.68 15.29 -3.42
C PHE A 276 -5.08 14.74 -3.18
N VAL A 277 -5.62 13.96 -4.12
CA VAL A 277 -6.90 13.27 -3.93
C VAL A 277 -6.84 12.31 -2.73
N ILE A 278 -5.77 11.51 -2.59
CA ILE A 278 -5.59 10.62 -1.44
C ILE A 278 -5.44 11.42 -0.14
N MET A 279 -4.62 12.48 -0.14
CA MET A 279 -4.39 13.33 1.02
C MET A 279 -5.68 13.94 1.55
N GLU A 280 -6.51 14.50 0.67
CA GLU A 280 -7.78 15.12 1.07
C GLU A 280 -8.84 14.08 1.44
N GLN A 281 -9.03 13.06 0.60
CA GLN A 281 -10.19 12.17 0.71
C GLN A 281 -9.97 10.99 1.66
N ALA A 282 -8.76 10.42 1.70
CA ALA A 282 -8.44 9.27 2.54
C ALA A 282 -7.71 9.66 3.83
N LEU A 283 -6.75 10.60 3.76
CA LEU A 283 -5.85 10.89 4.89
C LEU A 283 -6.34 12.07 5.75
N GLY A 284 -7.23 12.91 5.23
CA GLY A 284 -7.86 14.00 5.97
C GLY A 284 -6.98 15.24 6.14
N PHE A 285 -6.05 15.48 5.22
CA PHE A 285 -5.31 16.73 5.16
C PHE A 285 -6.26 17.89 4.83
N SER A 286 -5.98 19.08 5.38
CA SER A 286 -6.76 20.27 5.07
C SER A 286 -6.50 20.73 3.64
N ASN A 287 -7.53 21.32 3.01
CA ASN A 287 -7.41 21.87 1.67
C ASN A 287 -6.33 22.98 1.59
N ASP A 288 -6.14 23.76 2.65
CA ASP A 288 -5.09 24.77 2.73
C ASP A 288 -3.68 24.16 2.69
N PHE A 289 -3.48 23.03 3.39
CA PHE A 289 -2.21 22.31 3.32
C PHE A 289 -1.97 21.74 1.92
N VAL A 290 -2.99 21.13 1.31
CA VAL A 290 -2.89 20.58 -0.05
C VAL A 290 -2.55 21.67 -1.07
N LYS A 291 -3.19 22.85 -0.96
CA LYS A 291 -2.84 24.02 -1.78
C LYS A 291 -1.42 24.50 -1.55
N MET A 292 -0.95 24.55 -0.30
CA MET A 292 0.42 24.93 0.02
C MET A 292 1.44 23.95 -0.58
N ALA A 293 1.14 22.65 -0.51
CA ALA A 293 1.93 21.62 -1.16
C ALA A 293 1.93 21.85 -2.69
N ASP A 294 0.76 21.97 -3.34
CA ASP A 294 0.64 22.21 -4.79
C ASP A 294 1.47 23.40 -5.27
N VAL A 295 1.36 24.56 -4.62
CA VAL A 295 2.14 25.76 -4.96
C VAL A 295 3.66 25.51 -4.86
N SER A 296 4.06 24.59 -3.99
CA SER A 296 5.47 24.24 -3.85
C SER A 296 5.96 23.37 -5.01
N PHE A 297 5.10 22.61 -5.68
CA PHE A 297 5.47 21.78 -6.83
C PHE A 297 5.45 22.57 -8.14
N GLY A 298 6.43 22.33 -9.01
CA GLY A 298 6.47 22.91 -10.35
C GLY A 298 5.56 22.17 -11.34
N PRO A 299 5.33 22.73 -12.54
CA PRO A 299 4.44 22.13 -13.56
C PRO A 299 4.92 20.77 -14.09
N ALA A 300 6.21 20.44 -13.93
CA ALA A 300 6.81 19.21 -14.42
C ALA A 300 6.26 17.91 -13.78
N TRP A 301 5.55 18.03 -12.66
CA TRP A 301 5.03 16.91 -11.88
C TRP A 301 3.52 16.73 -12.03
N ARG A 302 2.89 17.57 -12.85
CA ARG A 302 1.47 17.48 -13.12
C ARG A 302 1.22 16.42 -14.18
N SER A 303 0.28 15.53 -13.91
CA SER A 303 -0.26 14.65 -14.93
C SER A 303 -1.77 14.69 -14.88
N THR A 304 -2.33 15.37 -15.87
CA THR A 304 -3.76 15.35 -16.07
C THR A 304 -4.15 14.10 -16.83
N CYS A 305 -5.16 13.42 -16.30
CA CYS A 305 -5.97 12.59 -17.14
C CYS A 305 -6.71 13.48 -18.13
N LEU A 306 -6.25 13.47 -19.38
CA LEU A 306 -6.97 14.15 -20.45
C LEU A 306 -8.34 13.49 -20.55
N THR A 307 -9.36 14.17 -20.03
CA THR A 307 -10.76 13.81 -20.31
C THR A 307 -10.91 13.74 -21.83
N GLY A 308 -11.66 12.75 -22.33
CA GLY A 308 -11.67 12.31 -23.74
C GLY A 308 -11.98 13.35 -24.82
N LYS A 309 -12.09 14.65 -24.50
CA LYS A 309 -12.17 15.76 -25.45
C LYS A 309 -10.84 16.12 -26.13
N GLU A 310 -9.68 15.73 -25.58
CA GLU A 310 -8.38 16.08 -26.19
C GLU A 310 -7.69 14.91 -26.93
N ARG A 311 -8.30 13.72 -26.97
CA ARG A 311 -7.76 12.58 -27.75
C ARG A 311 -8.10 12.63 -29.25
N VAL A 312 -8.75 13.70 -29.72
CA VAL A 312 -9.03 13.93 -31.15
C VAL A 312 -8.56 15.33 -31.51
N ASN A 313 -7.31 15.42 -31.97
CA ASN A 313 -6.84 16.37 -32.97
C ASN A 313 -5.61 15.78 -33.64
#